data_AF-A0A382C1D5-F1
#
_entry.id   AF-A0A382C1D5-F1
#
_cell.length_a   1.000
_cell.length_b   1.000
_cell.length_c   1.000
_cell.angle_alpha   90.00
_cell.angle_beta   90.00
_cell.angle_gamma   90.00
#
_symmetry.space_group_name_H-M   'P 1'
#
loop_
_entity.id
_entity.type
_entity.pdbx_description
1 polymer ?
#
loop_
_entity_poly.entity_id
_entity_poly.type
_entity_poly.pdbx_seq_one_letter_code
_entity_poly.pdbx_strand_id
1 'polypeptide(L)'
;MEYQSTYRRAATERQFSLESGLSTPRTQNYSEYLSKRPKLLSDQEIQHFLTCGYLSLQPTLPPEFHAKLFQRINDLIGEGREEQNPGNNFLPVVPEMGMVFKDPVIAGALLSLLGPDYMMHPHRFVHDNPPGSGGQAWH
;
A
#
# COMPACT_ATOMS: atom_id res chain seq x y z
N MET A 1 20.08 9.26 -40.79
CA MET A 1 18.91 8.53 -40.29
C MET A 1 19.01 8.59 -38.76
N GLU A 2 18.48 9.64 -38.17
CA GLU A 2 18.59 9.89 -36.73
C GLU A 2 17.64 8.96 -35.99
N TYR A 3 18.19 8.04 -35.19
CA TYR A 3 17.43 7.23 -34.24
C TYR A 3 17.17 8.10 -33.01
N GLN A 4 16.19 9.00 -33.09
CA GLN A 4 15.64 9.62 -31.88
C GLN A 4 14.72 8.60 -31.21
N SER A 5 15.29 7.66 -30.46
CA SER A 5 14.53 7.01 -29.41
C SER A 5 14.26 8.08 -28.37
N THR A 6 13.04 8.58 -28.31
CA THR A 6 12.55 9.32 -27.16
C THR A 6 12.78 8.43 -25.93
N TYR A 7 13.77 8.79 -25.10
CA TYR A 7 14.01 8.10 -23.83
C TYR A 7 12.73 8.26 -23.00
N ARG A 8 11.93 7.18 -22.88
CA ARG A 8 10.85 7.16 -21.89
C ARG A 8 11.53 7.20 -20.53
N ARG A 9 11.21 8.22 -19.73
CA ARG A 9 11.69 8.29 -18.35
C ARG A 9 11.09 7.10 -17.61
N ALA A 10 11.95 6.25 -17.05
CA ALA A 10 11.51 5.12 -16.24
C ALA A 10 10.76 5.63 -15.00
N ALA A 11 9.86 4.82 -14.44
CA ALA A 11 9.15 5.13 -13.17
C ALA A 11 10.11 5.56 -12.05
N THR A 12 11.31 4.97 -12.04
CA THR A 12 12.40 5.25 -11.10
C THR A 12 12.99 6.66 -11.23
N GLU A 13 12.79 7.33 -12.35
CA GLU A 13 13.30 8.68 -12.63
C GLU A 13 12.27 9.78 -12.34
N ARG A 14 11.05 9.42 -11.91
CA ARG A 14 10.02 10.37 -11.49
C ARG A 14 10.44 11.03 -10.19
N GLN A 15 10.69 12.34 -10.25
CA GLN A 15 10.99 13.14 -9.06
C GLN A 15 9.69 13.47 -8.32
N PHE A 16 9.63 13.12 -7.05
CA PHE A 16 8.55 13.52 -6.14
C PHE A 16 8.97 14.80 -5.41
N SER A 17 8.11 15.82 -5.45
CA SER A 17 8.28 17.01 -4.62
C SER A 17 7.73 16.76 -3.21
N LEU A 18 8.17 17.56 -2.23
CA LEU A 18 7.59 17.58 -0.88
C LEU A 18 6.07 17.82 -0.92
N GLU A 19 5.59 18.64 -1.85
CA GLU A 19 4.17 18.89 -2.09
C GLU A 19 3.41 17.63 -2.54
N SER A 20 4.08 16.71 -3.24
CA SER A 20 3.47 15.47 -3.74
C SER A 20 3.03 14.52 -2.61
N GLY A 21 3.77 14.51 -1.49
CA GLY A 21 3.43 13.72 -0.30
C GLY A 21 2.64 14.48 0.77
N LEU A 22 2.74 15.82 0.82
CA LEU A 22 2.06 16.66 1.81
C LEU A 22 0.69 17.17 1.35
N SER A 23 0.37 17.12 0.07
CA SER A 23 -0.93 17.58 -0.45
C SER A 23 -2.08 16.61 -0.18
N THR A 24 -1.92 15.65 0.73
CA THR A 24 -3.03 14.82 1.19
C THR A 24 -4.07 15.72 1.87
N PRO A 25 -5.31 15.79 1.35
CA PRO A 25 -6.38 16.55 1.98
C PRO A 25 -6.48 16.14 3.45
N ARG A 26 -6.85 17.08 4.34
CA ARG A 26 -7.06 16.77 5.75
C ARG A 26 -8.00 15.57 5.86
N THR A 27 -7.42 14.41 6.15
CA THR A 27 -8.17 13.16 6.22
C THR A 27 -9.22 13.29 7.30
N GLN A 28 -10.41 12.78 7.02
CA GLN A 28 -11.46 12.63 8.01
C GLN A 28 -10.88 11.98 9.28
N ASN A 29 -11.36 12.38 10.45
CA ASN A 29 -10.78 11.88 11.69
C ASN A 29 -11.13 10.40 11.89
N TYR A 30 -10.15 9.51 11.69
CA TYR A 30 -10.27 8.07 11.93
C TYR A 30 -9.65 7.63 13.28
N SER A 31 -9.40 8.56 14.21
CA SER A 31 -8.74 8.26 15.50
C SER A 31 -9.45 7.19 16.32
N GLU A 32 -10.78 7.08 16.20
CA GLU A 32 -11.55 6.03 16.88
C GLU A 32 -11.12 4.62 16.46
N TYR A 33 -10.79 4.43 15.17
CA TYR A 33 -10.33 3.14 14.65
C TYR A 33 -8.89 2.87 15.08
N LEU A 34 -8.04 3.89 15.01
CA LEU A 34 -6.60 3.77 15.26
C LEU A 34 -6.23 3.74 16.75
N SER A 35 -7.12 4.18 17.65
CA SER A 35 -6.90 4.16 19.11
C SER A 35 -7.28 2.83 19.76
N LYS A 36 -7.94 1.93 19.02
CA LYS A 36 -8.28 0.59 19.49
C LYS A 36 -7.01 -0.25 19.67
N ARG A 37 -7.01 -1.10 20.70
CA ARG A 37 -5.89 -2.01 20.95
C ARG A 37 -5.75 -3.03 19.81
N PRO A 38 -4.52 -3.40 19.42
CA PRO A 38 -4.30 -4.45 18.43
C PRO A 38 -5.04 -5.74 18.77
N LYS A 39 -5.73 -6.32 17.79
CA LYS A 39 -6.42 -7.60 17.91
C LYS A 39 -5.46 -8.72 17.50
N LEU A 40 -4.91 -9.42 18.49
CA LEU A 40 -3.98 -10.53 18.26
C LEU A 40 -4.66 -11.68 17.50
N LEU A 41 -3.85 -12.45 16.77
CA LEU A 41 -4.31 -13.65 16.09
C LEU A 41 -4.67 -14.74 17.12
N SER A 42 -5.70 -15.50 16.79
CA SER A 42 -6.01 -16.75 17.48
C SER A 42 -5.03 -17.85 17.08
N ASP A 43 -4.95 -18.91 17.90
CA ASP A 43 -4.13 -20.09 17.61
C ASP A 43 -4.48 -20.71 16.25
N GLN A 44 -5.76 -20.69 15.86
CA GLN A 44 -6.22 -21.21 14.56
C GLN A 44 -5.69 -20.37 13.39
N GLU A 45 -5.70 -19.04 13.51
CA GLU A 45 -5.13 -18.15 12.49
C GLU A 45 -3.60 -18.31 12.41
N ILE A 46 -2.92 -18.46 13.54
CA ILE A 46 -1.47 -18.77 13.56
C ILE A 46 -1.19 -20.09 12.85
N GLN A 47 -1.93 -21.16 13.16
CA GLN A 47 -1.78 -22.45 12.51
C GLN A 47 -2.05 -22.39 11.00
N HIS A 48 -3.06 -21.62 10.58
CA HIS A 48 -3.35 -21.41 9.16
C HIS A 48 -2.19 -20.69 8.46
N PHE A 49 -1.65 -19.61 9.06
CA PHE A 49 -0.50 -18.91 8.49
C PHE A 49 0.71 -19.83 8.36
N LEU A 50 1.01 -20.64 9.37
CA LEU A 50 2.15 -21.56 9.36
C LEU A 50 2.01 -22.69 8.32
N THR A 51 0.79 -23.14 8.05
CA THR A 51 0.54 -24.24 7.11
C THR A 51 0.31 -23.77 5.67
N CYS A 52 -0.33 -22.61 5.47
CA CYS A 52 -0.71 -22.09 4.16
C CYS A 52 0.16 -20.93 3.68
N GLY A 53 0.92 -20.27 4.56
CA GLY A 53 1.81 -19.16 4.22
C GLY A 53 1.13 -17.80 4.04
N TYR A 54 -0.17 -17.67 4.32
CA TYR A 54 -0.90 -16.41 4.19
C TYR A 54 -2.07 -16.29 5.19
N LEU A 55 -2.59 -15.07 5.33
CA LEU A 55 -3.85 -14.78 6.03
C LEU A 55 -4.70 -13.82 5.19
N SER A 56 -6.02 -14.00 5.24
CA SER A 56 -6.97 -13.03 4.72
C SER A 56 -7.63 -12.31 5.89
N LEU A 57 -7.42 -11.00 5.98
CA LEU A 57 -7.85 -10.17 7.11
C LEU A 57 -8.74 -9.04 6.61
N GLN A 58 -9.80 -8.74 7.36
CA GLN A 58 -10.69 -7.62 7.09
C GLN A 58 -10.39 -6.49 8.09
N PRO A 59 -9.82 -5.35 7.65
CA PRO A 59 -9.63 -4.18 8.50
C PRO A 59 -10.97 -3.66 9.06
N THR A 60 -10.90 -2.98 10.20
CA THR A 60 -12.06 -2.34 10.83
C THR A 60 -12.36 -0.95 10.28
N LEU A 61 -11.41 -0.34 9.56
CA LEU A 61 -11.61 0.92 8.84
C LEU A 61 -12.83 0.83 7.92
N PRO A 62 -13.60 1.93 7.82
CA PRO A 62 -14.91 1.86 7.21
C PRO A 62 -14.81 1.86 5.67
N PRO A 63 -15.81 1.34 4.94
CA PRO A 63 -15.76 1.22 3.48
C PRO A 63 -15.47 2.53 2.74
N GLU A 64 -15.96 3.66 3.25
CA GLU A 64 -15.69 4.97 2.66
C GLU A 64 -14.22 5.39 2.77
N PHE A 65 -13.49 4.93 3.79
CA PHE A 65 -12.04 5.14 3.88
C PHE A 65 -11.36 4.39 2.73
N HIS A 66 -11.70 3.11 2.55
CA HIS A 66 -11.12 2.27 1.50
C HIS A 66 -11.45 2.81 0.10
N ALA A 67 -12.66 3.30 -0.13
CA ALA A 67 -13.05 3.91 -1.40
C ALA A 67 -12.24 5.19 -1.71
N LYS A 68 -12.03 6.06 -0.72
CA LYS A 68 -11.20 7.27 -0.88
C LYS A 68 -9.74 6.93 -1.13
N LEU A 69 -9.19 5.97 -0.38
CA LEU A 69 -7.81 5.51 -0.56
C LEU A 69 -7.62 4.91 -1.95
N PHE A 70 -8.56 4.08 -2.40
CA PHE A 70 -8.57 3.53 -3.75
C PHE A 70 -8.57 4.62 -4.81
N GLN A 71 -9.48 5.61 -4.72
CA GLN A 71 -9.52 6.73 -5.66
C GLN A 71 -8.19 7.50 -5.69
N ARG A 72 -7.60 7.77 -4.53
CA ARG A 72 -6.29 8.44 -4.42
C ARG A 72 -5.18 7.66 -5.11
N ILE A 73 -5.13 6.34 -4.91
CA ILE A 73 -4.14 5.47 -5.55
C ILE A 73 -4.36 5.44 -7.07
N ASN A 74 -5.63 5.33 -7.50
CA ASN A 74 -6.01 5.34 -8.90
C ASN A 74 -5.61 6.66 -9.59
N ASP A 75 -5.87 7.81 -8.95
CA ASP A 75 -5.47 9.11 -9.47
C ASP A 75 -3.94 9.28 -9.53
N LEU A 76 -3.20 8.66 -8.60
CA LEU A 76 -1.74 8.71 -8.55
C LEU A 76 -1.08 7.90 -9.69
N ILE A 77 -1.60 6.70 -9.93
CA ILE A 77 -1.10 5.76 -10.96
C ILE A 77 -1.64 6.14 -12.35
N GLY A 78 -2.79 6.82 -12.40
CA GLY A 78 -3.42 7.32 -13.60
C GLY A 78 -3.84 6.21 -14.56
N GLU A 79 -3.34 6.25 -15.79
CA GLU A 79 -3.67 5.29 -16.85
C GLU A 79 -2.81 4.01 -16.80
N GLY A 80 -2.08 3.77 -15.71
CA GLY A 80 -1.22 2.58 -15.58
C GLY A 80 0.04 2.62 -16.44
N ARG A 81 0.40 3.81 -16.96
CA ARG A 81 1.64 3.99 -17.72
C ARG A 81 2.82 4.04 -16.76
N GLU A 82 3.94 3.44 -17.14
CA GLU A 82 5.12 3.33 -16.29
C GLU A 82 5.64 4.70 -15.82
N GLU A 83 5.54 5.74 -16.66
CA GLU A 83 5.98 7.09 -16.31
C GLU A 83 5.14 7.73 -15.18
N GLN A 84 3.94 7.19 -14.92
CA GLN A 84 3.00 7.64 -13.89
C GLN A 84 3.12 6.82 -12.60
N ASN A 85 3.86 5.71 -12.60
CA ASN A 85 4.04 4.90 -11.41
C ASN A 85 4.94 5.63 -10.38
N PRO A 86 4.62 5.62 -9.08
CA PRO A 86 5.47 6.23 -8.06
C PRO A 86 6.76 5.49 -7.73
N GLY A 87 7.02 4.37 -8.40
CA GLY A 87 8.16 3.53 -8.11
C GLY A 87 8.12 3.08 -6.66
N ASN A 88 9.29 3.09 -6.01
CA ASN A 88 9.43 2.65 -4.62
C ASN A 88 8.96 3.68 -3.58
N ASN A 89 8.49 4.84 -4.02
CA ASN A 89 8.07 5.94 -3.16
C ASN A 89 6.57 5.91 -2.83
N PHE A 90 5.90 4.77 -2.97
CA PHE A 90 4.47 4.68 -2.75
C PHE A 90 4.03 5.16 -1.37
N LEU A 91 4.69 4.71 -0.29
CA LEU A 91 4.27 5.07 1.08
C LEU A 91 4.44 6.55 1.41
N PRO A 92 5.55 7.22 1.03
CA PRO A 92 5.64 8.67 1.14
C PRO A 92 4.56 9.44 0.36
N VAL A 93 4.11 8.91 -0.78
CA VAL A 93 3.16 9.61 -1.67
C VAL A 93 1.70 9.33 -1.31
N VAL A 94 1.44 8.21 -0.60
CA VAL A 94 0.13 7.81 -0.09
C VAL A 94 0.22 7.53 1.42
N PRO A 95 0.44 8.57 2.25
CA PRO A 95 0.62 8.39 3.70
C PRO A 95 -0.63 7.83 4.41
N GLU A 96 -1.82 7.96 3.81
CA GLU A 96 -3.07 7.38 4.32
C GLU A 96 -3.01 5.85 4.39
N MET A 97 -2.17 5.21 3.57
CA MET A 97 -1.91 3.77 3.66
C MET A 97 -1.37 3.37 5.05
N GLY A 98 -0.69 4.29 5.73
CA GLY A 98 -0.27 4.13 7.12
C GLY A 98 -1.42 3.84 8.09
N MET A 99 -2.64 4.30 7.80
CA MET A 99 -3.83 4.02 8.61
C MET A 99 -4.24 2.55 8.50
N VAL A 100 -4.13 1.94 7.32
CA VAL A 100 -4.43 0.50 7.13
C VAL A 100 -3.51 -0.35 7.99
N PHE A 101 -2.22 -0.03 8.02
CA PHE A 101 -1.25 -0.77 8.85
C PHE A 101 -1.46 -0.57 10.36
N LYS A 102 -2.05 0.56 10.75
CA LYS A 102 -2.40 0.87 12.15
C LYS A 102 -3.78 0.37 12.54
N ASP A 103 -4.56 -0.19 11.61
CA ASP A 103 -5.84 -0.80 11.94
C ASP A 103 -5.62 -1.93 12.96
N PRO A 104 -6.45 -2.05 14.00
CA PRO A 104 -6.26 -3.04 15.07
C PRO A 104 -6.10 -4.48 14.59
N VAL A 105 -6.81 -4.88 13.54
CA VAL A 105 -6.74 -6.24 12.99
C VAL A 105 -5.39 -6.45 12.32
N ILE A 106 -4.95 -5.48 11.52
CA ILE A 106 -3.68 -5.57 10.77
C ILE A 106 -2.49 -5.45 11.72
N ALA A 107 -2.48 -4.46 12.60
CA ALA A 107 -1.43 -4.25 13.58
C ALA A 107 -1.31 -5.45 14.54
N GLY A 108 -2.44 -6.03 14.95
CA GLY A 108 -2.46 -7.21 15.82
C GLY A 108 -1.95 -8.47 15.12
N ALA A 109 -2.26 -8.65 13.84
CA ALA A 109 -1.70 -9.74 13.03
C ALA A 109 -0.18 -9.64 12.88
N LEU A 110 0.32 -8.46 12.51
CA LEU A 110 1.76 -8.19 12.40
C LEU A 110 2.47 -8.42 13.73
N LEU A 111 1.92 -7.90 14.84
CA LEU A 111 2.46 -8.10 16.18
C LEU A 111 2.52 -9.58 16.57
N SER A 112 1.48 -10.36 16.26
CA SER A 112 1.39 -11.78 16.60
C SER A 112 2.43 -12.62 15.84
N LEU A 113 2.69 -12.28 14.57
CA LEU A 113 3.61 -13.05 13.71
C LEU A 113 5.07 -12.59 13.85
N LEU A 114 5.31 -11.29 13.99
CA LEU A 114 6.64 -10.69 13.88
C LEU A 114 7.20 -10.23 15.24
N GLY A 115 6.39 -10.21 16.29
CA GLY A 115 6.75 -9.67 17.60
C GLY A 115 6.66 -8.13 17.65
N PRO A 116 6.92 -7.51 18.81
CA PRO A 116 6.68 -6.07 19.04
C PRO A 116 7.65 -5.14 18.30
N ASP A 117 8.83 -5.62 17.96
CA ASP A 117 9.92 -4.80 17.40
C ASP A 117 9.98 -4.88 15.85
N TYR A 118 8.88 -5.29 15.21
CA TYR A 118 8.83 -5.31 13.75
C TYR A 118 8.94 -3.90 13.18
N MET A 119 9.62 -3.80 12.04
CA MET A 119 9.72 -2.55 11.30
C MET A 119 9.09 -2.68 9.92
N MET A 120 8.51 -1.58 9.45
CA MET A 120 7.99 -1.51 8.10
C MET A 120 9.12 -1.18 7.13
N HIS A 121 9.42 -2.10 6.21
CA HIS A 121 10.36 -1.83 5.14
C HIS A 121 9.78 -0.75 4.19
N PRO A 122 10.55 0.31 3.84
CA PRO A 122 10.00 1.47 3.12
C PRO A 122 9.74 1.20 1.62
N HIS A 123 10.42 0.21 1.04
CA HIS A 123 10.38 -0.08 -0.38
C HIS A 123 9.08 -0.76 -0.80
N ARG A 124 8.20 -0.04 -1.52
CA ARG A 124 6.98 -0.60 -2.12
C ARG A 124 6.78 -0.04 -3.51
N PHE A 125 6.83 -0.93 -4.50
CA PHE A 125 6.45 -0.66 -5.88
C PHE A 125 4.99 -1.09 -6.07
N VAL A 126 4.14 -0.22 -6.61
CA VAL A 126 2.75 -0.61 -6.92
C VAL A 126 2.71 -1.28 -8.28
N HIS A 127 2.09 -2.46 -8.32
CA HIS A 127 1.80 -3.15 -9.56
C HIS A 127 0.37 -2.84 -10.01
N ASP A 128 0.23 -2.38 -11.25
CA ASP A 128 -1.04 -2.29 -11.94
C ASP A 128 -1.14 -3.49 -12.90
N ASN A 129 -2.32 -4.10 -12.97
CA ASN A 129 -2.65 -5.18 -13.91
C ASN A 129 -3.93 -4.77 -14.67
N PRO A 130 -3.85 -3.83 -15.61
CA PRO A 130 -5.02 -3.35 -16.34
C PRO A 130 -5.62 -4.48 -17.20
N PRO A 131 -6.92 -4.41 -17.57
CA PRO A 131 -7.54 -5.44 -18.39
C PRO A 131 -6.74 -5.73 -19.67
N GLY A 132 -6.37 -6.99 -19.87
CA GLY A 132 -5.57 -7.44 -21.00
C GLY A 132 -4.05 -7.37 -20.80
N SER A 133 -3.56 -6.93 -19.64
CA SER A 133 -2.14 -7.06 -19.29
C SER A 133 -1.75 -8.51 -18.99
N GLY A 134 -0.45 -8.81 -19.05
CA GLY A 134 0.09 -10.04 -18.48
C GLY A 134 -0.07 -10.07 -16.96
N GLY A 135 -0.06 -11.27 -16.38
CA GLY A 135 0.04 -11.45 -14.93
C GLY A 135 1.46 -11.21 -14.41
N GLN A 136 1.58 -11.03 -13.09
CA GLN A 136 2.88 -10.99 -12.43
C GLN A 136 3.55 -12.37 -12.47
N ALA A 137 4.88 -12.40 -12.62
CA ALA A 137 5.63 -13.64 -12.57
C ALA A 137 5.62 -14.23 -11.15
N TRP A 138 5.68 -15.56 -11.07
CA TRP A 138 5.88 -16.26 -9.80
C TRP A 138 7.23 -15.87 -9.20
N HIS A 139 7.22 -15.51 -7.92
CA HIS A 139 8.39 -15.15 -7.12
C HIS A 139 8.16 -15.51 -5.65
#